data_AF-J3M6U4-F1
#
_entry.id   AF-J3M6U4-F1
#
_cell.length_a   1.000
_cell.length_b   1.000
_cell.length_c   1.000
_cell.angle_alpha   90.00
_cell.angle_beta   90.00
_cell.angle_gamma   90.00
#
_symmetry.space_group_name_H-M   'P 1'
#
loop_
_entity.id
_entity.type
_entity.pdbx_description
1 polymer ?
#
loop_
_entity_poly.entity_id
_entity_poly.type
_entity_poly.pdbx_seq_one_letter_code
_entity_poly.pdbx_strand_id
1 'polypeptide(L)'
;MGGGECRTNDYGAAAYWDARYSSSSSSSGGGGGGVEFFEWYQTYEALRPLLRARLPTSSRVLMLGCGNSLLSEDMVKDGYEEVVNVDISSVVIEQMREKHVDIPQLTYFQMDARDMSYFGDETFDCVLDKGTLDAMMCGDDAPLGASKMLAEVARLLRPGGIYMLITYGTPKERLQLLYQAGFHRKIELYIMPTPGYQSKWSKNASLAQPIIQEVSLTEDGQLPPDCVLKDPESHFIYVCQKSDAANGTNSVVANEGETTASK
;
A
#
# COMPACT_ATOMS: atom_id res chain seq x y z
N MET A 1 35.30 -1.33 -27.18
CA MET A 1 33.92 -1.73 -26.86
C MET A 1 33.89 -2.09 -25.38
N GLY A 2 33.57 -1.13 -24.52
CA GLY A 2 33.40 -1.37 -23.08
C GLY A 2 31.92 -1.27 -22.77
N GLY A 3 31.24 -2.40 -22.66
CA GLY A 3 29.87 -2.46 -22.20
C GLY A 3 29.85 -2.13 -20.71
N GLY A 4 29.34 -0.96 -20.36
CA GLY A 4 29.02 -0.62 -18.98
C GLY A 4 27.84 -1.48 -18.52
N GLU A 5 28.06 -2.29 -17.49
CA GLU A 5 26.98 -2.99 -16.78
C GLU A 5 26.03 -1.95 -16.17
N CYS A 6 24.80 -1.91 -16.66
CA CYS A 6 23.71 -1.24 -15.97
C CYS A 6 23.37 -2.13 -14.77
N ARG A 7 23.89 -1.82 -13.58
CA ARG A 7 23.45 -2.48 -12.34
C ARG A 7 22.07 -1.96 -11.99
N THR A 8 21.04 -2.56 -12.57
CA THR A 8 19.66 -2.42 -12.10
C THR A 8 19.60 -3.07 -10.72
N ASN A 9 19.32 -2.27 -9.67
CA ASN A 9 19.09 -2.82 -8.33
C ASN A 9 17.77 -3.59 -8.34
N ASP A 10 17.78 -4.89 -8.03
CA ASP A 10 16.57 -5.70 -7.90
C ASP A 10 15.86 -5.39 -6.57
N TYR A 11 15.01 -4.36 -6.59
CA TYR A 11 14.20 -3.97 -5.44
C TYR A 11 13.10 -5.00 -5.08
N GLY A 12 12.90 -6.03 -5.90
CA GLY A 12 11.99 -7.15 -5.60
C GLY A 12 12.65 -8.25 -4.76
N ALA A 13 13.97 -8.22 -4.57
CA ALA A 13 14.71 -9.26 -3.87
C ALA A 13 14.98 -8.94 -2.39
N ALA A 14 14.81 -9.95 -1.53
CA ALA A 14 15.14 -9.87 -0.11
C ALA A 14 16.59 -9.44 0.14
N ALA A 15 17.52 -9.98 -0.67
CA ALA A 15 18.95 -9.71 -0.52
C ALA A 15 19.32 -8.23 -0.69
N TYR A 16 18.62 -7.50 -1.56
CA TYR A 16 18.82 -6.06 -1.71
C TYR A 16 18.45 -5.32 -0.42
N TRP A 17 17.27 -5.63 0.13
CA TRP A 17 16.76 -4.98 1.34
C TRP A 17 17.54 -5.38 2.59
N ASP A 18 17.89 -6.65 2.76
CA ASP A 18 18.75 -7.11 3.85
C ASP A 18 20.10 -6.37 3.85
N ALA A 19 20.72 -6.20 2.68
CA ALA A 19 21.98 -5.44 2.55
C ALA A 19 21.80 -3.96 2.91
N ARG A 20 20.70 -3.34 2.47
CA ARG A 20 20.36 -1.95 2.81
C ARG A 20 20.20 -1.78 4.32
N TYR A 21 19.37 -2.59 4.96
CA TYR A 21 19.07 -2.48 6.39
C TYR A 21 20.24 -2.87 7.29
N SER A 22 21.14 -3.75 6.83
CA SER A 22 22.42 -4.05 7.51
C SER A 22 23.44 -2.91 7.39
N SER A 23 23.36 -2.10 6.33
CA SER A 23 24.28 -0.98 6.10
C SER A 23 23.84 0.26 6.89
N SER A 24 22.54 0.48 7.03
CA SER A 24 21.97 1.58 7.83
C SER A 24 22.26 1.44 9.34
N SER A 25 22.58 0.24 9.82
CA SER A 25 23.12 0.05 11.18
C SER A 25 24.62 0.35 11.31
N SER A 26 25.32 0.58 10.20
CA SER A 26 26.80 0.65 10.14
C SER A 26 27.36 2.04 9.82
N SER A 27 26.54 2.99 9.36
CA SER A 27 26.96 4.37 9.03
C SER A 27 26.96 5.33 10.24
N SER A 28 27.54 4.92 11.36
CA SER A 28 27.79 5.80 12.51
C SER A 28 29.15 6.51 12.39
N GLY A 29 29.25 7.46 11.46
CA GLY A 29 30.38 8.38 11.34
C GLY A 29 30.16 9.67 12.14
N GLY A 30 29.86 9.58 13.43
CA GLY A 30 29.75 10.77 14.31
C GLY A 30 28.76 10.64 15.47
N GLY A 31 29.21 10.08 16.59
CA GLY A 31 28.73 10.47 17.93
C GLY A 31 27.23 10.33 18.24
N GLY A 32 26.65 9.16 17.98
CA GLY A 32 25.31 8.79 18.45
C GLY A 32 24.82 7.53 17.76
N GLY A 33 25.10 6.35 18.32
CA GLY A 33 24.78 5.05 17.72
C GLY A 33 23.28 4.71 17.74
N GLY A 34 22.48 5.45 16.98
CA GLY A 34 21.06 5.18 16.77
C GLY A 34 20.81 4.57 15.38
N VAL A 35 19.81 3.69 15.29
CA VAL A 35 19.26 3.22 14.00
C VAL A 35 18.61 4.41 13.29
N GLU A 36 19.00 4.68 12.05
CA GLU A 36 18.37 5.73 11.23
C GLU A 36 17.08 5.18 10.60
N PHE A 37 15.93 5.72 11.02
CA PHE A 37 14.63 5.38 10.46
C PHE A 37 14.41 6.12 9.14
N PHE A 38 13.89 5.43 8.14
CA PHE A 38 13.69 6.01 6.82
C PHE A 38 12.22 6.00 6.42
N GLU A 39 11.72 7.16 6.03
CA GLU A 39 10.33 7.36 5.68
C GLU A 39 10.19 7.64 4.19
N TRP A 40 9.85 6.60 3.42
CA TRP A 40 9.52 6.76 2.01
C TRP A 40 8.14 7.44 1.85
N TYR A 41 8.00 8.25 0.81
CA TYR A 41 6.77 8.94 0.42
C TYR A 41 6.26 9.96 1.45
N GLN A 42 5.12 9.67 2.09
CA GLN A 42 4.44 10.56 3.04
C GLN A 42 4.63 10.08 4.47
N THR A 43 4.63 11.02 5.41
CA THR A 43 4.62 10.73 6.85
C THR A 43 3.21 10.38 7.33
N TYR A 44 3.09 9.79 8.53
CA TYR A 44 1.80 9.59 9.16
C TYR A 44 1.02 10.90 9.30
N GLU A 45 1.68 11.97 9.78
CA GLU A 45 1.06 13.29 9.97
C GLU A 45 0.35 13.80 8.70
N ALA A 46 1.01 13.66 7.55
CA ALA A 46 0.45 14.08 6.28
C ALA A 46 -0.70 13.18 5.82
N LEU A 47 -0.63 11.87 6.06
CA LEU A 47 -1.67 10.89 5.69
C LEU A 47 -2.85 10.83 6.67
N ARG A 48 -2.65 11.30 7.91
CA ARG A 48 -3.59 11.15 9.03
C ARG A 48 -5.01 11.60 8.70
N PRO A 49 -5.27 12.75 8.04
CA PRO A 49 -6.63 13.16 7.72
C PRO A 49 -7.37 12.13 6.84
N LEU A 50 -6.68 11.57 5.84
CA LEU A 50 -7.26 10.56 4.95
C LEU A 50 -7.43 9.22 5.66
N LEU A 51 -6.40 8.75 6.39
CA LEU A 51 -6.46 7.51 7.16
C LEU A 51 -7.62 7.54 8.16
N ARG A 52 -7.74 8.61 8.97
CA ARG A 52 -8.83 8.77 9.95
C ARG A 52 -10.21 8.90 9.32
N ALA A 53 -10.33 9.44 8.11
CA ALA A 53 -11.59 9.54 7.40
C ALA A 53 -12.07 8.19 6.83
N ARG A 54 -11.15 7.26 6.58
CA ARG A 54 -11.42 6.00 5.88
C ARG A 54 -11.35 4.77 6.78
N LEU A 55 -10.57 4.83 7.85
CA LEU A 55 -10.23 3.68 8.68
C LEU A 55 -10.57 3.99 10.15
N PRO A 56 -11.59 3.32 10.72
CA PRO A 56 -11.76 3.27 12.17
C PRO A 56 -10.49 2.75 12.85
N THR A 57 -10.17 3.25 14.04
CA THR A 57 -8.97 2.80 14.79
C THR A 57 -9.05 1.35 15.25
N SER A 58 -10.25 0.80 15.38
CA SER A 58 -10.50 -0.61 15.64
C SER A 58 -10.29 -1.50 14.40
N SER A 59 -9.87 -0.93 13.26
CA SER A 59 -9.64 -1.70 12.05
C SER A 59 -8.37 -2.53 12.18
N ARG A 60 -8.42 -3.77 11.71
CA ARG A 60 -7.23 -4.61 11.57
C ARG A 60 -6.48 -4.26 10.29
N VAL A 61 -5.28 -3.68 10.44
CA VAL A 61 -4.49 -3.13 9.34
C VAL A 61 -3.29 -4.02 9.03
N LEU A 62 -3.08 -4.34 7.75
CA LEU A 62 -1.85 -4.94 7.24
C LEU A 62 -0.99 -3.88 6.56
N MET A 63 0.23 -3.67 7.04
CA MET A 63 1.25 -2.83 6.41
C MET A 63 2.17 -3.69 5.56
N LEU A 64 2.10 -3.52 4.23
CA LEU A 64 3.00 -4.21 3.29
C LEU A 64 4.35 -3.51 3.22
N GLY A 65 5.42 -4.31 3.13
CA GLY A 65 6.80 -3.83 3.02
C GLY A 65 7.11 -2.72 4.01
N CYS A 66 6.90 -3.00 5.31
CA CYS A 66 6.92 -1.97 6.34
C CYS A 66 8.28 -1.27 6.46
N GLY A 67 9.37 -1.94 6.07
CA GLY A 67 10.72 -1.46 6.28
C GLY A 67 10.95 -1.03 7.73
N ASN A 68 11.74 0.02 7.90
CA ASN A 68 11.98 0.67 9.18
C ASN A 68 11.20 2.00 9.33
N SER A 69 10.06 2.11 8.65
CA SER A 69 9.15 3.25 8.76
C SER A 69 8.53 3.34 10.16
N LEU A 70 8.32 4.56 10.64
CA LEU A 70 7.59 4.81 11.90
C LEU A 70 6.07 4.97 11.69
N LEU A 71 5.56 4.80 10.47
CA LEU A 71 4.16 4.98 10.13
C LEU A 71 3.24 4.15 11.06
N SER A 72 3.55 2.87 11.25
CA SER A 72 2.75 1.98 12.11
C SER A 72 2.83 2.37 13.60
N GLU A 73 4.00 2.83 14.07
CA GLU A 73 4.17 3.34 15.44
C GLU A 73 3.30 4.57 15.66
N ASP A 74 3.28 5.50 14.71
CA ASP A 74 2.50 6.73 14.79
C ASP A 74 0.99 6.47 14.63
N MET A 75 0.59 5.45 13.86
CA MET A 75 -0.79 4.96 13.86
C MET A 75 -1.21 4.48 15.25
N VAL A 76 -0.41 3.63 15.90
CA VAL A 76 -0.75 3.16 17.26
C VAL A 76 -0.82 4.31 18.26
N LYS A 77 0.10 5.28 18.19
CA LYS A 77 0.03 6.51 19.01
C LYS A 77 -1.26 7.31 18.78
N ASP A 78 -1.82 7.27 17.57
CA ASP A 78 -3.10 7.91 17.23
C ASP A 78 -4.32 7.00 17.48
N GLY A 79 -4.12 5.87 18.14
CA GLY A 79 -5.15 5.01 18.72
C GLY A 79 -5.50 3.77 17.92
N TYR A 80 -4.78 3.44 16.83
CA TYR A 80 -5.01 2.20 16.10
C TYR A 80 -4.67 0.98 16.96
N GLU A 81 -5.55 -0.02 16.95
CA GLU A 81 -5.54 -1.11 17.93
C GLU A 81 -4.78 -2.35 17.45
N GLU A 82 -4.73 -2.59 16.14
CA GLU A 82 -4.06 -3.76 15.55
C GLU A 82 -3.43 -3.42 14.19
N VAL A 83 -2.10 -3.30 14.18
CA VAL A 83 -1.31 -3.11 12.95
C VAL A 83 -0.32 -4.26 12.80
N VAL A 84 -0.57 -5.08 11.77
CA VAL A 84 0.29 -6.20 11.36
C VAL A 84 1.23 -5.71 10.29
N ASN A 85 2.54 -5.90 10.47
CA ASN A 85 3.57 -5.44 9.57
C ASN A 85 4.26 -6.64 8.91
N VAL A 86 4.43 -6.57 7.60
CA VAL A 86 5.19 -7.58 6.84
C VAL A 86 6.29 -6.93 6.03
N ASP A 87 7.42 -7.62 5.94
CA ASP A 87 8.52 -7.25 5.05
C ASP A 87 9.27 -8.50 4.61
N ILE A 88 9.82 -8.48 3.40
CA ILE A 88 10.60 -9.60 2.86
C ILE A 88 11.97 -9.72 3.57
N SER A 89 12.49 -8.60 4.09
CA SER A 89 13.76 -8.53 4.79
C SER A 89 13.66 -9.07 6.21
N SER A 90 14.43 -10.12 6.50
CA SER A 90 14.56 -10.63 7.88
C SER A 90 15.18 -9.61 8.81
N VAL A 91 16.18 -8.88 8.32
CA VAL A 91 16.97 -7.92 9.09
C VAL A 91 16.08 -6.81 9.64
N VAL A 92 15.22 -6.20 8.83
CA VAL A 92 14.37 -5.11 9.29
C VAL A 92 13.26 -5.59 10.21
N ILE A 93 12.74 -6.80 9.98
CA ILE A 93 11.73 -7.41 10.84
C ILE A 93 12.29 -7.66 12.24
N GLU A 94 13.51 -8.16 12.36
CA GLU A 94 14.17 -8.33 13.66
C GLU A 94 14.39 -6.98 14.37
N GLN A 95 14.92 -5.98 13.66
CA GLN A 95 15.13 -4.63 14.22
C GLN A 95 13.83 -4.00 14.73
N MET A 96 12.74 -4.11 13.97
CA MET A 96 11.45 -3.51 14.33
C MET A 96 10.76 -4.29 15.45
N ARG A 97 10.88 -5.63 15.50
CA ARG A 97 10.43 -6.43 16.65
C ARG A 97 11.13 -6.03 17.95
N GLU A 98 12.45 -5.85 17.91
CA GLU A 98 13.22 -5.42 19.09
C GLU A 98 12.80 -4.02 19.55
N LYS A 99 12.66 -3.07 18.62
CA LYS A 99 12.24 -1.70 18.92
C LYS A 99 10.84 -1.62 19.52
N HIS A 100 9.92 -2.46 19.05
CA HIS A 100 8.49 -2.39 19.39
C HIS A 100 8.02 -3.51 20.31
N VAL A 101 8.94 -4.17 21.02
CA VAL A 101 8.63 -5.29 21.93
C VAL A 101 7.58 -4.94 22.99
N ASP A 102 7.55 -3.68 23.45
CA ASP A 102 6.62 -3.18 24.47
C ASP A 102 5.33 -2.57 23.87
N ILE A 103 5.11 -2.65 22.55
CA ILE A 103 3.93 -2.13 21.86
C ILE A 103 3.08 -3.30 21.32
N PRO A 104 2.16 -3.86 22.12
CA PRO A 104 1.44 -5.08 21.76
C PRO A 104 0.48 -4.93 20.57
N GLN A 105 0.13 -3.70 20.18
CA GLN A 105 -0.68 -3.41 18.98
C GLN A 105 0.10 -3.62 17.68
N LEU A 106 1.43 -3.69 17.75
CA LEU A 106 2.31 -3.90 16.60
C LEU A 106 2.78 -5.35 16.54
N THR A 107 2.52 -6.01 15.42
CA THR A 107 3.11 -7.33 15.12
C THR A 107 3.91 -7.26 13.83
N TYR A 108 4.94 -8.09 13.74
CA TYR A 108 5.90 -8.07 12.63
C TYR A 108 6.16 -9.49 12.15
N PHE A 109 6.10 -9.73 10.83
CA PHE A 109 6.38 -11.02 10.21
C PHE A 109 7.31 -10.85 9.01
N GLN A 110 8.34 -11.69 8.94
CA GLN A 110 9.09 -11.84 7.70
C GLN A 110 8.21 -12.60 6.71
N MET A 111 7.86 -11.97 5.60
CA MET A 111 6.94 -12.51 4.62
C MET A 111 7.13 -11.85 3.26
N ASP A 112 7.03 -12.63 2.20
CA ASP A 112 6.97 -12.11 0.84
C ASP A 112 5.53 -11.68 0.53
N ALA A 113 5.31 -10.44 0.12
CA ALA A 113 3.97 -9.95 -0.20
C ALA A 113 3.31 -10.70 -1.38
N ARG A 114 4.07 -11.50 -2.14
CA ARG A 114 3.57 -12.39 -3.21
C ARG A 114 3.00 -13.72 -2.68
N ASP A 115 3.28 -14.08 -1.43
CA ASP A 115 2.78 -15.27 -0.74
C ASP A 115 2.60 -14.97 0.76
N MET A 116 1.37 -14.62 1.12
CA MET A 116 0.93 -14.34 2.48
C MET A 116 -0.06 -15.41 2.96
N SER A 117 0.14 -16.66 2.52
CA SER A 117 -0.71 -17.83 2.85
C SER A 117 -0.80 -18.16 4.34
N TYR A 118 0.10 -17.61 5.16
CA TYR A 118 0.01 -17.67 6.62
C TYR A 118 -1.30 -17.07 7.15
N PHE A 119 -1.80 -16.01 6.51
CA PHE A 119 -3.06 -15.38 6.88
C PHE A 119 -4.22 -15.99 6.10
N GLY A 120 -5.34 -16.22 6.78
CA GLY A 120 -6.59 -16.63 6.15
C GLY A 120 -7.16 -15.54 5.24
N ASP A 121 -8.06 -15.94 4.36
CA ASP A 121 -8.81 -15.04 3.47
C ASP A 121 -9.67 -14.08 4.30
N GLU A 122 -9.91 -12.88 3.77
CA GLU A 122 -10.85 -11.91 4.35
C GLU A 122 -10.56 -11.52 5.81
N THR A 123 -9.28 -11.52 6.20
CA THR A 123 -8.83 -11.30 7.58
C THR A 123 -8.48 -9.86 7.91
N PHE A 124 -8.38 -8.97 6.92
CA PHE A 124 -7.97 -7.58 7.13
C PHE A 124 -9.04 -6.60 6.67
N ASP A 125 -9.20 -5.53 7.46
CA ASP A 125 -10.10 -4.42 7.15
C ASP A 125 -9.43 -3.44 6.19
N CYS A 126 -8.10 -3.32 6.32
CA CYS A 126 -7.28 -2.50 5.45
C CYS A 126 -5.93 -3.14 5.17
N VAL A 127 -5.48 -2.98 3.93
CA VAL A 127 -4.10 -3.22 3.52
C VAL A 127 -3.51 -1.87 3.10
N LEU A 128 -2.44 -1.45 3.77
CA LEU A 128 -1.67 -0.24 3.46
C LEU A 128 -0.40 -0.63 2.71
N ASP A 129 -0.19 -0.02 1.55
CA ASP A 129 1.03 -0.14 0.77
C ASP A 129 1.62 1.26 0.57
N LYS A 130 2.85 1.46 1.07
CA LYS A 130 3.61 2.71 0.89
C LYS A 130 4.93 2.42 0.17
N GLY A 131 4.82 2.23 -1.14
CA GLY A 131 5.96 2.03 -2.04
C GLY A 131 6.40 0.59 -2.24
N THR A 132 5.71 -0.39 -1.66
CA THR A 132 6.03 -1.81 -1.84
C THR A 132 5.70 -2.27 -3.25
N LEU A 133 4.54 -1.87 -3.80
CA LEU A 133 4.24 -2.13 -5.21
C LEU A 133 5.23 -1.44 -6.15
N ASP A 134 5.75 -0.26 -5.78
CA ASP A 134 6.77 0.43 -6.57
C ASP A 134 8.08 -0.38 -6.61
N ALA A 135 8.53 -0.87 -5.44
CA ALA A 135 9.68 -1.76 -5.35
C ALA A 135 9.48 -3.05 -6.17
N MET A 136 8.29 -3.67 -6.07
CA MET A 136 7.91 -4.86 -6.83
C MET A 136 7.98 -4.62 -8.34
N MET A 137 7.56 -3.43 -8.78
CA MET A 137 7.55 -3.03 -10.19
C MET A 137 8.93 -2.68 -10.76
N CYS A 138 9.97 -2.62 -9.93
CA CYS A 138 11.36 -2.47 -10.37
C CYS A 138 12.15 -3.79 -10.44
N GLY A 139 11.56 -4.91 -10.03
CA GLY A 139 12.20 -6.22 -10.11
C GLY A 139 12.16 -6.84 -11.51
N ASP A 140 12.99 -7.86 -11.72
CA ASP A 140 13.16 -8.52 -13.03
C ASP A 140 11.86 -9.17 -13.58
N ASP A 141 10.94 -9.54 -12.68
CA ASP A 141 9.63 -10.15 -13.00
C ASP A 141 8.46 -9.27 -12.54
N ALA A 142 8.62 -7.95 -12.67
CA ALA A 142 7.70 -6.93 -12.19
C ALA A 142 6.21 -7.20 -12.46
N PRO A 143 5.77 -7.57 -13.69
CA PRO A 143 4.34 -7.83 -13.96
C PRO A 143 3.78 -9.01 -13.16
N LEU A 144 4.51 -10.13 -13.07
CA LEU A 144 4.03 -11.31 -12.34
C LEU A 144 4.10 -11.08 -10.83
N GLY A 145 5.16 -10.43 -10.34
CA GLY A 145 5.31 -10.06 -8.93
C GLY A 145 4.18 -9.16 -8.46
N ALA A 146 3.89 -8.08 -9.20
CA ALA A 146 2.79 -7.17 -8.90
C ALA A 146 1.42 -7.88 -8.95
N SER A 147 1.20 -8.74 -9.96
CA SER A 147 -0.04 -9.51 -10.07
C SER A 147 -0.25 -10.45 -8.87
N LYS A 148 0.79 -11.17 -8.43
CA LYS A 148 0.72 -12.05 -7.26
C LYS A 148 0.48 -11.28 -5.97
N MET A 149 1.23 -10.19 -5.77
CA MET A 149 1.06 -9.32 -4.61
C MET A 149 -0.37 -8.78 -4.52
N LEU A 150 -0.91 -8.25 -5.61
CA LEU A 150 -2.26 -7.70 -5.63
C LEU A 150 -3.34 -8.79 -5.50
N ALA A 151 -3.08 -10.02 -5.97
CA ALA A 151 -3.97 -11.16 -5.71
C ALA A 151 -4.04 -11.49 -4.21
N GLU A 152 -2.91 -11.47 -3.51
CA GLU A 152 -2.88 -11.64 -2.06
C GLU A 152 -3.59 -10.49 -1.32
N VAL A 153 -3.39 -9.23 -1.75
CA VAL A 153 -4.14 -8.08 -1.22
C VAL A 153 -5.65 -8.32 -1.36
N ALA A 154 -6.11 -8.72 -2.55
CA ALA A 154 -7.52 -8.97 -2.81
C ALA A 154 -8.06 -10.15 -1.98
N ARG A 155 -7.28 -11.21 -1.80
CA ARG A 155 -7.63 -12.38 -0.97
C ARG A 155 -7.78 -12.01 0.50
N LEU A 156 -6.82 -11.26 1.04
CA LEU A 156 -6.73 -10.92 2.45
C LEU A 156 -7.75 -9.87 2.92
N LEU A 157 -8.15 -8.96 2.04
CA LEU A 157 -9.17 -7.97 2.39
C LEU A 157 -10.53 -8.63 2.57
N ARG A 158 -11.24 -8.25 3.63
CA ARG A 158 -12.67 -8.60 3.77
C ARG A 158 -13.52 -7.88 2.70
N PRO A 159 -14.74 -8.36 2.40
CA PRO A 159 -15.72 -7.60 1.63
C PRO A 159 -15.90 -6.18 2.21
N GLY A 160 -15.83 -5.17 1.35
CA GLY A 160 -15.88 -3.77 1.76
C GLY A 160 -14.59 -3.21 2.36
N GLY A 161 -13.55 -4.03 2.56
CA GLY A 161 -12.23 -3.61 3.04
C GLY A 161 -11.48 -2.70 2.06
N ILE A 162 -10.48 -1.98 2.56
CA ILE A 162 -9.77 -0.93 1.82
C ILE A 162 -8.33 -1.33 1.53
N TYR A 163 -7.95 -1.30 0.25
CA TYR A 163 -6.55 -1.22 -0.14
C TYR A 163 -6.18 0.25 -0.35
N MET A 164 -5.22 0.77 0.43
CA MET A 164 -4.70 2.12 0.25
C MET A 164 -3.25 2.04 -0.26
N LEU A 165 -3.05 2.48 -1.49
CA LEU A 165 -1.76 2.47 -2.17
C LEU A 165 -1.21 3.88 -2.29
N ILE A 166 -0.05 4.13 -1.67
CA ILE A 166 0.74 5.37 -1.77
C ILE A 166 1.94 5.09 -2.67
N THR A 167 2.04 5.79 -3.80
CA THR A 167 2.94 5.41 -4.91
C THR A 167 3.34 6.62 -5.74
N TYR A 168 4.44 6.50 -6.50
CA TYR A 168 4.75 7.42 -7.61
C TYR A 168 3.99 7.07 -8.89
N GLY A 169 3.40 5.87 -8.96
CA GLY A 169 2.70 5.37 -10.13
C GLY A 169 1.46 6.19 -10.46
N THR A 170 1.46 6.74 -11.67
CA THR A 170 0.34 7.51 -12.23
C THR A 170 -0.86 6.60 -12.51
N PRO A 171 -2.07 7.17 -12.73
CA PRO A 171 -3.26 6.38 -13.02
C PRO A 171 -3.08 5.43 -14.20
N LYS A 172 -2.38 5.89 -15.24
CA LYS A 172 -2.02 5.09 -16.42
C LYS A 172 -1.22 3.82 -16.07
N GLU A 173 -0.38 3.88 -15.04
CA GLU A 173 0.51 2.78 -14.66
C GLU A 173 -0.11 1.86 -13.60
N ARG A 174 -1.04 2.36 -12.77
CA ARG A 174 -1.57 1.63 -11.62
C ARG A 174 -2.98 1.10 -11.83
N LEU A 175 -3.86 1.82 -12.52
CA LEU A 175 -5.27 1.41 -12.63
C LEU A 175 -5.44 0.07 -13.31
N GLN A 176 -4.66 -0.24 -14.34
CA GLN A 176 -4.76 -1.53 -15.02
C GLN A 176 -4.46 -2.70 -14.07
N LEU A 177 -3.45 -2.56 -13.21
CA LEU A 177 -3.09 -3.57 -12.21
C LEU A 177 -4.18 -3.69 -11.14
N LEU A 178 -4.69 -2.56 -10.65
CA LEU A 178 -5.77 -2.51 -9.65
C LEU A 178 -7.08 -3.14 -10.17
N TYR A 179 -7.41 -2.90 -11.44
CA TYR A 179 -8.58 -3.51 -12.09
C TYR A 179 -8.43 -5.02 -12.27
N GLN A 180 -7.24 -5.49 -12.65
CA GLN A 180 -6.94 -6.93 -12.73
C GLN A 180 -7.04 -7.61 -11.37
N ALA A 181 -6.75 -6.89 -10.29
CA ALA A 181 -6.90 -7.36 -8.91
C ALA A 181 -8.35 -7.30 -8.38
N GLY A 182 -9.32 -6.82 -9.18
CA GLY A 182 -10.74 -6.81 -8.83
C GLY A 182 -11.25 -5.51 -8.20
N PHE A 183 -10.47 -4.43 -8.17
CA PHE A 183 -10.89 -3.14 -7.60
C PHE A 183 -11.67 -2.23 -8.56
N HIS A 184 -12.27 -2.78 -9.61
CA HIS A 184 -12.86 -2.03 -10.73
C HIS A 184 -14.08 -1.15 -10.39
N ARG A 185 -14.71 -1.29 -9.22
CA ARG A 185 -15.96 -0.57 -8.90
C ARG A 185 -15.77 0.75 -8.18
N LYS A 186 -14.75 0.84 -7.32
CA LYS A 186 -14.59 1.98 -6.42
C LYS A 186 -13.12 2.22 -6.10
N ILE A 187 -12.52 3.10 -6.90
CA ILE A 187 -11.18 3.65 -6.69
C ILE A 187 -11.33 5.15 -6.59
N GLU A 188 -10.87 5.71 -5.49
CA GLU A 188 -10.78 7.14 -5.29
C GLU A 188 -9.30 7.53 -5.36
N LEU A 189 -8.99 8.59 -6.10
CA LEU A 189 -7.63 9.07 -6.28
C LEU A 189 -7.41 10.35 -5.49
N TYR A 190 -6.34 10.38 -4.73
CA TYR A 190 -5.82 11.59 -4.11
C TYR A 190 -4.41 11.88 -4.60
N ILE A 191 -4.07 13.16 -4.66
CA ILE A 191 -2.75 13.66 -5.02
C ILE A 191 -2.21 14.48 -3.86
N MET A 192 -0.97 14.19 -3.47
CA MET A 192 -0.27 14.88 -2.40
C MET A 192 1.12 15.30 -2.85
N PRO A 193 1.53 16.57 -2.69
CA PRO A 193 2.91 16.99 -2.90
C PRO A 193 3.88 16.22 -2.01
N THR A 194 5.15 16.10 -2.39
CA THR A 194 6.19 15.49 -1.56
C THR A 194 6.39 16.25 -0.24
N PRO A 195 6.86 15.61 0.85
CA PRO A 195 7.22 16.31 2.08
C PRO A 195 8.22 17.46 1.86
N GLY A 196 9.17 17.26 0.94
CA GLY A 196 10.13 18.28 0.54
C GLY A 196 9.45 19.54 -0.03
N TYR A 197 8.44 19.37 -0.88
CA TYR A 197 7.65 20.48 -1.41
C TYR A 197 6.76 21.13 -0.35
N GLN A 198 6.08 20.32 0.48
CA GLN A 198 5.24 20.80 1.58
C GLN A 198 6.02 21.69 2.56
N SER A 199 7.27 21.35 2.88
CA SER A 199 8.14 22.14 3.77
C SER A 199 8.53 23.52 3.21
N LYS A 200 8.56 23.67 1.88
CA LYS A 200 8.80 24.96 1.21
C LYS A 200 7.53 25.81 1.21
N TRP A 201 6.37 25.16 1.07
CA TRP A 201 5.06 25.79 1.09
C TRP A 201 4.71 26.39 2.44
N SER A 202 4.93 25.65 3.54
CA SER A 202 4.61 26.11 4.91
C SER A 202 5.40 27.35 5.35
N LYS A 203 6.54 27.64 4.71
CA LYS A 203 7.32 28.86 4.94
C LYS A 203 6.73 30.11 4.27
N ASN A 204 5.86 29.93 3.27
CA ASN A 204 5.18 31.01 2.53
C ASN A 204 3.68 30.96 2.85
N ALA A 205 3.32 31.44 4.04
CA ALA A 205 2.01 31.29 4.70
C ALA A 205 0.78 31.94 4.00
N SER A 206 0.90 32.46 2.77
CA SER A 206 -0.18 33.21 2.11
C SER A 206 -1.17 32.37 1.30
N LEU A 207 -0.98 31.05 1.18
CA LEU A 207 -1.90 30.15 0.47
C LEU A 207 -2.14 28.89 1.32
N ALA A 208 -3.14 28.89 2.19
CA ALA A 208 -3.59 27.67 2.84
C ALA A 208 -4.34 26.82 1.80
N GLN A 209 -3.64 25.89 1.13
CA GLN A 209 -4.25 24.90 0.26
C GLN A 209 -4.22 23.53 0.94
N PRO A 210 -5.22 22.67 0.68
CA PRO A 210 -5.26 21.34 1.27
C PRO A 210 -4.05 20.52 0.79
N ILE A 211 -3.38 19.85 1.74
CA ILE A 211 -2.22 18.98 1.47
C ILE A 211 -2.63 17.76 0.64
N ILE A 212 -3.89 17.32 0.78
CA ILE A 212 -4.49 16.20 0.07
C ILE A 212 -5.59 16.73 -0.85
N GLN A 213 -5.46 16.46 -2.14
CA GLN A 213 -6.46 16.82 -3.14
C GLN A 213 -7.11 15.56 -3.70
N GLU A 214 -8.42 15.43 -3.57
CA GLU A 214 -9.19 14.40 -4.28
C GLU A 214 -9.32 14.76 -5.77
N VAL A 215 -9.13 13.77 -6.64
CA VAL A 215 -9.17 13.94 -8.10
C VAL A 215 -10.11 12.90 -8.69
N SER A 216 -11.13 13.38 -9.41
CA SER A 216 -11.98 12.51 -10.22
C SER A 216 -11.24 12.15 -11.51
N LEU A 217 -11.07 10.85 -11.76
CA LEU A 217 -10.49 10.35 -13.00
C LEU A 217 -11.45 10.54 -14.17
N THR A 218 -10.91 10.66 -15.38
CA THR A 218 -11.69 10.60 -16.62
C THR A 218 -12.25 9.19 -16.85
N GLU A 219 -13.20 9.03 -17.78
CA GLU A 219 -13.80 7.72 -18.10
C GLU A 219 -12.75 6.67 -18.54
N ASP A 220 -11.66 7.13 -19.17
CA ASP A 220 -10.50 6.34 -19.60
C ASP A 220 -9.42 6.18 -18.51
N GLY A 221 -9.72 6.57 -17.27
CA GLY A 221 -8.83 6.37 -16.12
C GLY A 221 -7.59 7.27 -16.15
N GLN A 222 -7.66 8.44 -16.77
CA GLN A 222 -6.58 9.41 -16.80
C GLN A 222 -6.83 10.55 -15.82
N LEU A 223 -5.78 11.31 -15.52
CA LEU A 223 -5.94 12.60 -14.85
C LEU A 223 -6.71 13.55 -15.77
N PRO A 224 -7.64 14.36 -15.23
CA PRO A 224 -8.31 15.41 -16.00
C PRO A 224 -7.29 16.35 -16.66
N PRO A 225 -7.54 16.86 -17.88
CA PRO A 225 -6.62 17.76 -18.57
C PRO A 225 -6.30 19.06 -17.80
N ASP A 226 -7.19 19.49 -16.92
CA ASP A 226 -7.06 20.64 -16.03
C ASP A 226 -6.37 20.32 -14.69
N CYS A 227 -6.10 19.04 -14.42
CA CYS A 227 -5.33 18.60 -13.26
C CYS A 227 -3.84 18.88 -13.47
N VAL A 228 -3.38 20.03 -12.98
CA VAL A 228 -1.96 20.42 -13.01
C VAL A 228 -1.29 20.07 -11.70
N LEU A 229 -0.32 19.15 -11.76
CA LEU A 229 0.54 18.83 -10.61
C LEU A 229 1.44 20.03 -10.28
N LYS A 230 1.24 20.62 -9.11
CA LYS A 230 2.10 21.72 -8.62
C LYS A 230 3.50 21.23 -8.25
N ASP A 231 3.56 20.01 -7.71
CA ASP A 231 4.78 19.27 -7.48
C ASP A 231 4.85 18.14 -8.53
N PRO A 232 5.77 18.18 -9.50
CA PRO A 232 5.93 17.13 -10.51
C PRO A 232 6.22 15.75 -9.90
N GLU A 233 6.75 15.71 -8.67
CA GLU A 233 7.03 14.48 -7.92
C GLU A 233 5.90 14.16 -6.92
N SER A 234 4.68 14.66 -7.14
CA SER A 234 3.55 14.35 -6.27
C SER A 234 3.33 12.85 -6.12
N HIS A 235 2.98 12.44 -4.91
CA HIS A 235 2.55 11.09 -4.61
C HIS A 235 1.07 10.93 -4.96
N PHE A 236 0.75 9.80 -5.57
CA PHE A 236 -0.62 9.37 -5.83
C PHE A 236 -1.06 8.43 -4.72
N ILE A 237 -2.30 8.59 -4.26
CA ILE A 237 -2.90 7.72 -3.26
C ILE A 237 -4.19 7.17 -3.83
N TYR A 238 -4.22 5.85 -4.05
CA TYR A 238 -5.40 5.13 -4.50
C TYR A 238 -6.07 4.51 -3.28
N VAL A 239 -7.33 4.89 -3.04
CA VAL A 239 -8.19 4.25 -2.04
C VAL A 239 -9.13 3.32 -2.79
N CYS A 240 -8.81 2.03 -2.78
CA CYS A 240 -9.53 0.99 -3.51
C CYS A 240 -10.39 0.20 -2.52
N GLN A 241 -11.71 0.14 -2.76
CA GLN A 241 -12.59 -0.67 -1.93
C GLN A 241 -12.83 -2.04 -2.57
N LYS A 242 -12.59 -3.12 -1.82
CA LYS A 242 -12.96 -4.48 -2.26
C LYS A 242 -14.49 -4.56 -2.37
N SER A 243 -14.98 -5.06 -3.50
CA SER A 243 -16.42 -5.22 -3.71
C SER A 243 -17.01 -6.15 -2.66
N ASP A 244 -18.21 -5.84 -2.18
CA ASP A 244 -18.99 -6.80 -1.40
C ASP A 244 -19.21 -8.06 -2.26
N ALA A 245 -19.02 -9.24 -1.67
CA ALA A 245 -19.39 -10.48 -2.34
C ALA A 245 -20.87 -10.35 -2.72
N ALA A 246 -21.17 -10.35 -4.01
CA ALA A 246 -22.54 -10.24 -4.47
C ALA A 246 -23.35 -11.37 -3.82
N ASN A 247 -24.42 -11.03 -3.10
CA ASN A 247 -25.42 -12.01 -2.65
C ASN A 247 -25.82 -12.85 -3.88
N GLY A 248 -25.34 -14.09 -3.91
CA GLY A 248 -25.66 -15.04 -4.97
C GLY A 248 -27.11 -15.46 -4.89
N THR A 249 -28.03 -14.64 -5.38
CA THR A 249 -29.39 -15.09 -5.71
C THR A 249 -29.44 -15.40 -7.20
N ASN A 250 -29.17 -16.66 -7.53
CA ASN A 250 -29.79 -17.30 -8.69
C ASN A 250 -30.64 -18.45 -8.15
N SER A 251 -31.87 -18.14 -7.75
CA SER A 251 -32.91 -19.14 -7.57
C SER A 251 -33.25 -19.70 -8.95
N VAL A 252 -32.73 -20.88 -9.27
CA VAL A 252 -33.28 -21.69 -10.36
C VAL A 252 -34.63 -22.20 -9.86
N VAL A 253 -35.70 -21.51 -10.26
CA VAL A 253 -37.05 -22.03 -10.15
C VAL A 253 -37.15 -23.19 -11.15
N ALA A 254 -37.03 -24.42 -10.66
CA ALA A 254 -37.41 -25.61 -11.41
C ALA A 254 -38.92 -25.56 -11.61
N ASN A 255 -39.35 -25.28 -12.84
CA ASN A 255 -40.73 -25.40 -13.27
C ASN A 255 -40.79 -26.63 -14.19
N GLU A 256 -40.89 -27.82 -13.59
CA GLU A 256 -41.23 -29.03 -14.34
C GLU A 256 -42.75 -29.07 -14.51
N GLY A 257 -43.19 -28.72 -15.72
CA GLY A 257 -44.57 -28.87 -16.16
C GLY A 257 -44.92 -30.35 -16.35
N GLU A 258 -45.99 -30.77 -15.68
CA GLU A 258 -46.77 -31.97 -15.99
C GLU A 258 -47.05 -32.05 -17.50
N THR A 259 -46.64 -33.16 -18.13
CA THR A 259 -47.21 -33.58 -19.41
C THR A 259 -47.92 -34.91 -19.20
N THR A 260 -49.24 -34.85 -19.27
CA THR A 260 -50.18 -35.96 -19.22
C THR A 260 -50.04 -36.87 -20.45
N ALA A 261 -49.84 -38.16 -20.21
CA ALA A 261 -49.94 -39.18 -21.24
C ALA A 261 -51.39 -39.69 -21.33
N SER A 262 -51.99 -39.61 -22.52
CA SER A 262 -53.19 -40.34 -22.90
C SER A 262 -53.00 -40.88 -24.30
N LYS A 263 -52.61 -42.15 -24.39
CA LYS A 263 -53.15 -43.20 -25.27
C LYS A 263 -52.33 -44.48 -25.14
#